data_AF-A0A359JKQ4-F1
#
_entry.id   AF-A0A359JKQ4-F1
#
_cell.length_a   1.000
_cell.length_b   1.000
_cell.length_c   1.000
_cell.angle_alpha   90.00
_cell.angle_beta   90.00
_cell.angle_gamma   90.00
#
_symmetry.space_group_name_H-M   'P 1'
#
loop_
_entity.id
_entity.type
_entity.pdbx_description
1 polymer ?
#
loop_
_entity_poly.entity_id
_entity_poly.type
_entity_poly.pdbx_seq_one_letter_code
_entity_poly.pdbx_strand_id
1 'polypeptide(L)' 'MPENRPFPENTRAIAAGPGPSMADGPVSAYIHVPFCVRKCAYCDFLSFADERSHACIEAYVDAVCREITLTPKWFPAE' A
#
# COMPACT_ATOMS: atom_id res chain seq x y z
N MET A 1 2.99 20.05 -23.50
CA MET A 1 1.97 19.21 -22.83
C MET A 1 2.18 17.79 -23.35
N PRO A 2 2.91 16.91 -22.65
CA PRO A 2 3.01 15.52 -23.06
C PRO A 2 1.80 14.75 -22.51
N GLU A 3 1.28 13.86 -23.33
CA GLU A 3 -0.04 13.26 -23.20
C GLU A 3 -0.21 12.39 -21.95
N ASN A 4 -1.47 12.34 -21.52
CA ASN A 4 -2.03 11.45 -20.52
C ASN A 4 -1.78 9.98 -20.91
N ARG A 5 -0.58 9.46 -20.59
CA ARG A 5 -0.25 8.05 -20.75
C ARG A 5 -1.13 7.25 -19.78
N PRO A 6 -1.99 6.33 -20.27
CA PRO A 6 -2.79 5.50 -19.38
C PRO A 6 -1.87 4.68 -18.45
N PHE A 7 -2.26 4.59 -17.18
CA PHE A 7 -1.54 3.81 -16.18
C PHE A 7 -1.36 2.36 -16.68
N PRO A 8 -0.15 1.79 -16.59
CA PRO A 8 0.11 0.44 -17.07
C PRO A 8 -0.75 -0.58 -16.32
N GLU A 9 -1.26 -1.56 -17.08
CA GLU A 9 -2.18 -2.64 -16.68
C GLU A 9 -1.60 -3.64 -15.67
N ASN A 10 -0.49 -3.30 -15.01
CA ASN A 10 0.12 -4.10 -13.94
C ASN A 10 -0.33 -3.66 -12.53
N THR A 11 -1.28 -2.74 -12.44
CA THR A 11 -2.09 -2.59 -11.23
C THR A 11 -2.96 -3.83 -11.15
N ARG A 12 -2.44 -4.90 -10.52
CA ARG A 12 -3.31 -5.92 -9.94
C ARG A 12 -4.26 -5.15 -9.04
N ALA A 13 -5.46 -4.88 -9.55
CA ALA A 13 -6.62 -4.61 -8.73
C ALA A 13 -6.55 -5.65 -7.61
N ILE A 14 -6.48 -5.17 -6.38
CA ILE A 14 -6.58 -5.99 -5.18
C ILE A 14 -7.91 -6.71 -5.35
N ALA A 15 -7.85 -7.93 -5.86
CA ALA A 15 -8.98 -8.56 -6.48
C ALA A 15 -10.05 -8.73 -5.41
N ALA A 16 -11.22 -8.13 -5.62
CA ALA A 16 -12.46 -8.49 -4.94
C ALA A 16 -12.96 -9.88 -5.41
N GLY A 17 -12.04 -10.81 -5.65
CA GLY A 17 -12.27 -12.20 -6.03
C GLY A 17 -11.60 -13.13 -5.03
N PRO A 18 -11.93 -14.44 -5.05
CA PRO A 18 -11.25 -15.40 -4.19
C PRO A 18 -9.75 -15.33 -4.48
N GLY A 19 -8.96 -15.02 -3.45
CA GLY A 19 -7.51 -14.89 -3.55
C GLY A 19 -6.87 -16.14 -4.18
N PRO A 20 -5.60 -16.04 -4.63
CA PRO A 20 -4.96 -17.14 -5.33
C PRO A 20 -5.06 -18.42 -4.48
N SER A 21 -5.64 -19.47 -5.06
CA SER A 21 -5.46 -20.84 -4.58
C SER A 21 -3.99 -21.20 -4.82
N MET A 22 -3.12 -20.71 -3.93
CA MET A 22 -1.70 -20.98 -3.90
C MET A 22 -1.46 -21.69 -2.57
N ALA A 23 -1.78 -22.98 -2.57
CA ALA A 23 -1.36 -23.87 -1.51
C ALA A 23 0.19 -23.80 -1.40
N ASP A 24 0.66 -23.54 -0.18
CA ASP A 24 2.02 -23.81 0.32
C ASP A 24 3.18 -22.90 -0.12
N GLY A 25 2.92 -21.67 -0.56
CA GLY A 25 3.97 -20.66 -0.78
C GLY A 25 4.17 -19.72 0.42
N PRO A 26 5.39 -19.16 0.63
CA PRO A 26 5.59 -18.15 1.67
C PRO A 26 4.74 -16.91 1.40
N VAL A 27 4.06 -16.41 2.43
CA VAL A 27 3.23 -15.20 2.38
C VAL A 27 4.12 -13.96 2.53
N SER A 28 3.92 -12.96 1.68
CA SER A 28 4.62 -11.66 1.75
C SER A 28 3.63 -10.50 1.66
N ALA A 29 3.87 -9.43 2.41
CA ALA A 29 3.09 -8.20 2.36
C ALA A 29 4.00 -6.99 2.10
N TYR A 30 3.51 -6.03 1.32
CA TYR A 30 4.15 -4.74 1.11
C TYR A 30 3.26 -3.64 1.70
N ILE A 31 3.82 -2.84 2.58
CA ILE A 31 3.13 -1.69 3.18
C ILE A 31 3.92 -0.45 2.81
N HIS A 32 3.28 0.47 2.09
CA HIS A 32 3.87 1.76 1.78
C HIS A 32 3.82 2.67 3.01
N VAL A 33 4.81 3.55 3.22
CA VAL A 33 4.78 4.56 4.29
C VAL A 33 5.21 5.90 3.70
N PRO A 34 4.26 6.81 3.38
CA PRO A 34 4.56 7.99 2.57
C PRO A 34 5.01 9.20 3.41
N PHE A 35 5.47 9.01 4.65
CA PHE A 35 5.83 10.12 5.56
C PHE A 35 7.34 10.26 5.66
N CYS A 36 7.84 11.49 5.53
CA CYS A 36 9.25 11.82 5.70
C CYS A 36 9.37 13.10 6.51
N VAL A 37 10.35 13.18 7.42
CA VAL A 37 10.66 14.43 8.14
C VAL A 37 11.07 15.54 7.16
N ARG A 38 11.77 15.17 6.09
CA ARG A 38 12.19 16.05 5.00
C ARG A 38 12.27 15.26 3.70
N LYS A 39 11.99 15.91 2.56
CA LYS A 39 12.07 15.29 1.24
C LYS A 39 13.41 15.65 0.63
N CYS A 40 14.20 14.65 0.25
CA CYS A 40 15.46 14.87 -0.44
C CYS A 40 15.20 15.35 -1.87
N ALA A 41 16.09 16.20 -2.41
CA ALA A 41 15.97 16.75 -3.76
C ALA A 41 15.98 15.68 -4.87
N TYR A 42 16.53 14.49 -4.59
CA TYR A 42 16.59 13.35 -5.51
C TYR A 42 15.50 12.29 -5.24
N CYS A 43 14.60 12.52 -4.28
CA CYS A 43 13.65 11.49 -3.85
C CYS A 43 12.47 11.38 -4.84
N ASP A 44 12.40 10.25 -5.53
CA ASP A 44 11.31 9.90 -6.47
C ASP A 44 10.23 9.00 -5.85
N PHE A 45 10.38 8.63 -4.58
CA PHE A 45 9.31 7.92 -3.87
C PHE A 45 8.11 8.85 -3.65
N LEU A 46 6.91 8.26 -3.64
CA LEU A 46 5.67 8.95 -3.27
C LEU A 46 5.66 9.23 -1.76
N SER A 47 6.46 10.20 -1.34
CA SER A 47 6.53 10.66 0.04
C SER A 47 6.21 12.14 0.15
N PHE A 48 5.64 12.46 1.30
CA PHE A 48 5.27 13.79 1.72
C PHE A 48 6.23 14.18 2.85
N ALA A 49 7.01 15.23 2.59
CA ALA A 49 7.66 15.98 3.65
C ALA A 49 6.68 17.01 4.12
N ASP A 50 5.73 16.53 4.90
CA ASP A 50 4.73 17.38 5.45
C ASP A 50 4.98 17.50 6.94
N GLU A 51 4.90 18.72 7.45
CA GLU A 51 4.78 19.03 8.87
C GLU A 51 3.43 18.54 9.43
N ARG A 52 2.60 17.85 8.62
CA ARG A 52 1.37 17.14 9.00
C ARG A 52 1.52 16.56 10.40
N SER A 53 0.77 17.17 11.31
CA SER A 53 0.58 16.80 12.71
C SER A 53 0.51 15.28 12.89
N HIS A 54 0.96 14.76 14.04
CA HIS A 54 0.85 13.35 14.41
C HIS A 54 -0.51 12.69 14.06
N ALA A 55 -1.61 13.45 14.07
CA ALA A 55 -2.93 13.02 13.61
C ALA A 55 -2.95 12.44 12.17
N CYS A 56 -2.14 12.99 11.27
CA CYS A 56 -1.78 12.45 9.94
C CYS A 56 -1.41 10.98 9.97
N ILE A 57 -0.42 10.69 10.81
CA ILE A 57 0.22 9.39 10.94
C ILE A 57 -0.74 8.42 11.63
N GLU A 58 -1.41 8.85 12.70
CA GLU A 58 -2.39 8.03 13.43
C GLU A 58 -3.54 7.60 12.50
N ALA A 59 -4.14 8.55 11.78
CA ALA A 59 -5.22 8.24 10.85
C ALA A 59 -4.78 7.28 9.72
N TYR A 60 -3.52 7.37 9.28
CA TYR A 60 -2.95 6.44 8.31
C TYR A 60 -2.80 5.03 8.88
N VAL A 61 -2.24 4.91 10.08
CA VAL A 61 -2.08 3.62 10.77
C VAL A 61 -3.45 2.96 10.98
N ASP A 62 -4.44 3.72 11.43
CA ASP A 62 -5.80 3.23 11.61
C ASP A 62 -6.41 2.72 10.29
N ALA A 63 -6.21 3.45 9.20
CA ALA A 63 -6.67 3.04 7.88
C ALA A 63 -6.01 1.74 7.41
N VAL A 64 -4.69 1.60 7.58
CA VAL A 64 -3.95 0.37 7.22
C VAL A 64 -4.42 -0.82 8.06
N CYS A 65 -4.57 -0.65 9.38
CA CYS A 65 -5.08 -1.70 10.26
C CYS A 65 -6.50 -2.14 9.87
N ARG A 66 -7.36 -1.18 9.51
CA ARG A 66 -8.70 -1.45 9.00
C ARG A 66 -8.65 -2.23 7.68
N GLU A 67 -7.79 -1.86 6.75
CA GLU A 67 -7.61 -2.56 5.47
C GLU A 67 -7.14 -4.01 5.68
N ILE A 68 -6.16 -4.24 6.54
CA ILE A 68 -5.67 -5.59 6.88
C ILE A 68 -6.81 -6.46 7.42
N THR A 69 -7.68 -5.88 8.25
CA THR A 69 -8.83 -6.59 8.84
C THR A 69 -9.91 -6.92 7.81
N LEU A 70 -10.10 -6.06 6.81
CA LEU A 70 -11.04 -6.29 5.70
C LEU A 70 -10.49 -7.25 4.65
N THR A 71 -9.17 -7.44 4.62
CA THR A 71 -8.52 -8.34 3.67
C THR A 71 -8.84 -9.79 4.06
N PRO A 72 -9.25 -10.66 3.11
CA PRO A 72 -9.45 -12.08 3.38
C PRO A 72 -8.20 -12.68 4.04
N LYS A 73 -8.35 -13.63 4.96
CA LYS A 73 -7.17 -14.27 5.55
C LYS A 73 -6.44 -15.07 4.46
N TRP A 74 -5.28 -14.57 4.05
CA TRP A 74 -4.37 -15.22 3.08
C TRP A 74 -3.62 -16.40 3.68
N PHE A 75 -3.78 -16.66 4.99
CA PHE A 75 -3.09 -17.72 5.68
C PHE A 75 -3.73 -19.08 5.36
N PRO A 76 -2.94 -20.09 4.94
CA PRO A 76 -3.42 -21.46 4.94
C PRO A 76 -3.80 -21.84 6.37
N ALA A 77 -4.95 -22.51 6.53
CA ALA A 77 -5.25 -23.22 7.76
C ALA A 77 -4.24 -24.36 7.90
N GLU A 78 -3.59 -24.42 9.05
CA GLU A 78 -2.81 -25.59 9.49
C GLU A 78 -3.69 -26.84 9.63
#